data_AF-A0A849S3W6-F1
#
_entry.id   AF-A0A849S3W6-F1
#
_cell.length_a   1.000
_cell.length_b   1.000
_cell.length_c   1.000
_cell.angle_alpha   90.00
_cell.angle_beta   90.00
_cell.angle_gamma   90.00
#
_symmetry.space_group_name_H-M   'P 1'
#
loop_
_entity.id
_entity.type
_entity.pdbx_description
1 polymer ?
#
loop_
_entity_poly.entity_id
_entity_poly.type
_entity_poly.pdbx_seq_one_letter_code
_entity_poly.pdbx_strand_id
1 'polypeptide(L)'
;MSDEASPAWSSLRVTLAPTFPQLQELDAGGALAMELGSDGWLLELTPDGRLLCQYGMALEDVMALLSDGTPEDLGTDEIAKQAKYYIQPAVSKYRPILLKSGFTEETEMNDDYVAARFERSVDLTNPTGVQDLIRWCVKTIGAAR
;
A
#
# COMPACT_ATOMS: atom_id res chain seq x y z
N MET A 1 13.99 -22.28 -2.15
CA MET A 1 13.22 -23.14 -1.22
C MET A 1 11.77 -22.74 -1.43
N SER A 2 10.90 -23.69 -1.76
CA SER A 2 9.49 -23.37 -1.98
C SER A 2 8.89 -22.97 -0.64
N ASP A 3 8.68 -21.67 -0.43
CA ASP A 3 7.87 -21.17 0.67
C ASP A 3 6.44 -21.63 0.40
N GLU A 4 6.07 -22.80 0.93
CA GLU A 4 4.67 -23.18 0.99
C GLU A 4 3.97 -22.14 1.85
N ALA A 5 3.18 -21.29 1.17
CA ALA A 5 2.23 -20.40 1.77
C ALA A 5 1.51 -21.09 2.93
N SER A 6 1.56 -20.47 4.11
CA SER A 6 0.87 -20.96 5.31
C SER A 6 -0.54 -21.45 4.96
N PRO A 7 -1.01 -22.59 5.50
CA PRO A 7 -2.37 -23.07 5.26
C PRO A 7 -3.45 -22.02 5.57
N ALA A 8 -3.20 -21.15 6.56
CA ALA A 8 -4.07 -20.02 6.88
C ALA A 8 -4.09 -18.98 5.75
N TRP A 9 -2.93 -18.64 5.17
CA TRP A 9 -2.84 -17.72 4.03
C TRP A 9 -3.59 -18.26 2.81
N SER A 10 -3.33 -19.51 2.43
CA SER A 10 -3.99 -20.15 1.30
C SER A 10 -5.52 -20.22 1.47
N SER A 11 -6.00 -20.52 2.67
CA SER A 11 -7.44 -20.55 2.98
C SER A 11 -8.06 -19.15 2.95
N LEU A 12 -7.35 -18.14 3.46
CA LEU A 12 -7.80 -16.75 3.45
C LEU A 12 -7.92 -16.23 2.02
N ARG A 13 -6.92 -16.44 1.15
CA ARG A 13 -6.97 -16.01 -0.26
C ARG A 13 -8.22 -16.53 -0.99
N VAL A 14 -8.53 -17.81 -0.83
CA VAL A 14 -9.75 -18.43 -1.41
C VAL A 14 -11.02 -17.76 -0.88
N THR A 15 -11.03 -17.39 0.40
CA THR A 15 -12.18 -16.73 1.05
C THR A 15 -12.34 -15.27 0.61
N LEU A 16 -11.24 -14.57 0.34
CA LEU A 16 -11.24 -13.17 -0.09
C LEU A 16 -11.63 -13.01 -1.57
N ALA A 17 -11.22 -13.94 -2.44
CA ALA A 17 -11.44 -13.86 -3.89
C ALA A 17 -12.88 -13.52 -4.32
N PRO A 18 -13.95 -14.16 -3.79
CA PRO A 18 -15.32 -13.80 -4.19
C PRO A 18 -15.80 -12.47 -3.59
N THR A 19 -15.19 -12.01 -2.48
CA THR A 19 -15.61 -10.80 -1.75
C THR A 19 -14.92 -9.56 -2.30
N PHE A 20 -13.66 -9.68 -2.70
CA PHE A 20 -12.83 -8.62 -3.23
C PHE A 20 -12.16 -9.09 -4.53
N PRO A 21 -12.92 -9.19 -5.64
CA PRO A 21 -12.38 -9.65 -6.92
C PRO A 21 -11.30 -8.72 -7.51
N GLN A 22 -11.13 -7.52 -6.94
CA GLN A 22 -10.09 -6.57 -7.32
C GLN A 22 -8.72 -6.90 -6.71
N LEU A 23 -8.67 -7.75 -5.68
CA LEU A 23 -7.39 -8.20 -5.12
C LEU A 23 -6.67 -9.07 -6.14
N GLN A 24 -5.51 -8.60 -6.57
CA GLN A 24 -4.61 -9.31 -7.47
C GLN A 24 -3.42 -9.83 -6.71
N GLU A 25 -3.00 -11.04 -7.04
CA GLU A 25 -1.80 -11.63 -6.50
C GLU A 25 -0.57 -11.06 -7.23
N LEU A 26 0.38 -10.50 -6.48
CA LEU A 26 1.60 -9.89 -7.03
C LEU A 26 2.59 -10.94 -7.54
N ASP A 27 2.76 -12.01 -6.77
CA ASP A 27 3.61 -13.17 -7.08
C ASP A 27 2.90 -14.45 -6.67
N ALA A 28 3.24 -15.60 -7.27
CA ALA A 28 2.60 -16.87 -6.95
C ALA A 28 2.75 -17.23 -5.45
N GLY A 29 1.63 -17.23 -4.71
CA GLY A 29 1.59 -17.44 -3.26
C GLY A 29 1.92 -16.20 -2.42
N GLY A 30 2.23 -15.08 -3.08
CA GLY A 30 2.68 -13.82 -2.48
C GLY A 30 1.54 -12.93 -2.01
N ALA A 31 1.81 -11.63 -1.88
CA ALA A 31 0.87 -10.64 -1.39
C ALA A 31 -0.31 -10.43 -2.36
N LEU A 32 -1.45 -10.04 -1.80
CA LEU A 32 -2.61 -9.56 -2.55
C LEU A 32 -2.66 -8.04 -2.50
N ALA A 33 -2.81 -7.38 -3.64
CA ALA A 33 -2.92 -5.94 -3.74
C ALA A 33 -4.14 -5.47 -4.54
N MET A 34 -4.64 -4.29 -4.22
CA MET A 34 -5.65 -3.60 -5.03
C MET A 34 -5.59 -2.08 -4.82
N GLU A 35 -6.07 -1.32 -5.80
CA GLU A 35 -6.28 0.12 -5.67
C GLU A 35 -7.37 0.44 -4.64
N LEU A 36 -7.10 1.45 -3.81
CA LEU A 36 -8.02 2.09 -2.87
C LEU A 36 -8.57 3.37 -3.51
N GLY A 37 -9.56 3.21 -4.39
CA GLY A 37 -10.20 4.33 -5.08
C GLY A 37 -9.37 4.87 -6.24
N SER A 38 -9.50 6.16 -6.52
CA SER A 38 -8.85 6.84 -7.66
C SER A 38 -7.58 7.62 -7.30
N ASP A 39 -7.33 7.81 -6.02
CA ASP A 39 -6.34 8.78 -5.53
C ASP A 39 -4.94 8.16 -5.39
N GLY A 40 -4.65 7.05 -6.10
CA GLY A 40 -3.36 6.35 -6.13
C GLY A 40 -2.96 5.61 -4.84
N TRP A 41 -3.90 5.43 -3.91
CA TRP A 41 -3.67 4.60 -2.73
C TRP A 41 -3.79 3.13 -3.07
N LEU A 42 -2.94 2.30 -2.49
CA LEU A 42 -2.95 0.85 -2.63
C LEU A 42 -3.26 0.20 -1.28
N LEU A 43 -4.04 -0.87 -1.32
CA LEU A 43 -4.14 -1.84 -0.24
C LEU A 43 -3.28 -3.04 -0.60
N GLU A 44 -2.50 -3.51 0.37
CA GLU A 44 -1.76 -4.75 0.26
C GLU A 44 -2.03 -5.62 1.48
N LEU A 45 -2.19 -6.92 1.26
CA LEU A 45 -2.31 -7.94 2.31
C LEU A 45 -1.24 -8.98 2.07
N THR A 46 -0.35 -9.13 3.04
CA THR A 46 0.84 -9.98 2.92
C THR A 46 0.65 -11.36 3.55
N PRO A 47 1.39 -12.38 3.10
CA PRO A 47 1.32 -13.74 3.67
C PRO A 47 1.74 -13.83 5.15
N ASP A 48 2.51 -12.86 5.65
CA ASP A 48 2.95 -12.78 7.04
C ASP A 48 1.94 -12.10 7.98
N GLY A 49 0.74 -11.75 7.47
CA GLY A 49 -0.34 -11.22 8.29
C GLY A 49 -0.26 -9.72 8.54
N ARG A 50 0.18 -8.94 7.55
CA ARG A 50 0.09 -7.47 7.58
C ARG A 50 -0.88 -6.98 6.51
N LEU A 51 -1.72 -6.03 6.90
CA LEU A 51 -2.53 -5.25 5.98
C LEU A 51 -1.95 -3.84 5.91
N LEU A 52 -1.65 -3.40 4.70
CA LEU A 52 -1.03 -2.13 4.39
C LEU A 52 -2.01 -1.25 3.63
N CYS A 53 -2.12 0.02 4.02
CA CYS A 53 -2.63 1.10 3.18
C CYS A 53 -1.44 1.97 2.81
N GLN A 54 -1.09 2.04 1.54
CA GLN A 54 0.11 2.72 1.10
C GLN A 54 -0.18 3.73 0.00
N TYR A 55 0.59 4.80 0.02
CA TYR A 55 0.57 5.82 -1.03
C TYR A 55 2.00 6.17 -1.38
N GLY A 56 2.33 6.05 -2.66
CA GLY A 56 3.69 6.22 -3.13
C GLY A 56 3.75 6.77 -4.55
N MET A 57 4.96 7.06 -4.98
CA MET A 57 5.28 7.62 -6.27
C MET A 57 6.57 6.99 -6.77
N ALA A 58 6.60 6.64 -8.06
CA ALA A 58 7.82 6.17 -8.71
C ALA A 58 8.82 7.32 -8.80
N LEU A 59 10.11 7.03 -8.58
CA LEU A 59 11.15 8.06 -8.69
C LEU A 59 11.22 8.65 -10.12
N GLU A 60 10.84 7.87 -11.14
CA GLU A 60 10.75 8.36 -12.52
C GLU A 60 9.73 9.49 -12.70
N ASP A 61 8.58 9.41 -12.02
CA ASP A 61 7.55 10.44 -12.08
C ASP A 61 8.05 11.74 -11.43
N VAL A 62 8.80 11.61 -10.33
CA VAL A 62 9.44 12.77 -9.67
C VAL A 62 10.44 13.43 -10.59
N MET A 63 11.28 12.64 -11.26
CA MET A 63 12.26 13.16 -12.22
C MET A 63 11.57 13.88 -13.38
N ALA A 64 10.48 13.31 -13.92
CA ALA A 64 9.69 13.93 -14.97
C ALA A 64 9.05 15.26 -14.52
N LEU A 65 8.56 15.33 -13.28
CA LEU A 65 7.97 16.55 -12.70
C LEU A 65 9.00 17.66 -12.45
N LEU A 66 10.24 17.30 -12.09
CA LEU A 66 11.32 18.26 -11.81
C LEU A 66 12.04 18.73 -13.08
N SER A 67 12.02 17.93 -14.14
CA SER A 67 12.65 18.23 -15.42
C SER A 67 11.77 19.18 -16.24
N ASP A 68 11.75 20.47 -15.91
CA ASP A 68 11.05 21.53 -16.68
C ASP A 68 11.77 21.85 -18.01
N GLY A 69 12.15 20.81 -18.77
CA GLY A 69 12.91 20.89 -20.02
C GLY A 69 14.43 20.92 -19.88
N THR A 70 14.98 20.85 -18.66
CA THR A 70 16.43 20.76 -18.41
C THR A 70 16.70 19.64 -17.42
N PRO A 71 17.58 18.66 -17.73
CA PRO A 71 17.94 17.63 -16.76
C PRO A 71 18.78 18.30 -15.65
N GLU A 72 18.18 18.55 -14.49
CA GLU A 72 18.98 18.76 -13.28
C GLU A 72 19.50 17.40 -12.81
N ASP A 73 20.81 17.28 -12.65
CA ASP A 73 21.46 16.08 -12.13
C ASP A 73 21.27 16.02 -10.61
N LEU A 74 20.02 15.72 -10.20
CA LEU A 74 19.68 15.49 -8.80
C LEU A 74 20.09 14.07 -8.42
N GLY A 75 20.79 13.94 -7.29
CA GLY A 75 21.08 12.63 -6.71
C GLY A 75 19.81 11.94 -6.22
N THR A 76 19.87 10.61 -6.07
CA THR A 76 18.75 9.79 -5.59
C THR A 76 18.19 10.27 -4.24
N ASP A 77 19.04 10.77 -3.36
CA ASP A 77 18.62 11.32 -2.05
C ASP A 77 17.80 12.60 -2.19
N GLU A 78 18.14 13.48 -3.14
CA GLU A 78 17.38 14.68 -3.46
C GLU A 78 16.03 14.31 -4.09
N ILE A 79 16.01 13.39 -5.06
CA ILE A 79 14.78 12.93 -5.70
C ILE A 79 13.85 12.28 -4.67
N ALA A 80 14.39 11.44 -3.77
CA ALA A 80 13.58 10.81 -2.74
C ALA A 80 13.01 11.82 -1.74
N LYS A 81 13.73 12.89 -1.41
CA LYS A 81 13.18 14.00 -0.61
C LYS A 81 12.02 14.68 -1.33
N GLN A 82 12.17 14.96 -2.62
CA GLN A 82 11.10 15.55 -3.43
C GLN A 82 9.87 14.64 -3.50
N ALA A 83 10.07 13.33 -3.71
CA ALA A 83 9.01 12.33 -3.68
C ALA A 83 8.22 12.39 -2.36
N LYS A 84 8.91 12.43 -1.21
CA LYS A 84 8.28 12.57 0.11
C LYS A 84 7.44 13.84 0.22
N TYR A 85 7.91 14.95 -0.33
CA TYR A 85 7.15 16.21 -0.37
C TYR A 85 5.89 16.09 -1.24
N TYR A 86 6.00 15.48 -2.42
CA TYR A 86 4.85 15.29 -3.32
C TYR A 86 3.76 14.41 -2.74
N ILE A 87 4.11 13.35 -2.01
CA ILE A 87 3.12 12.43 -1.45
C ILE A 87 2.47 12.95 -0.15
N GLN A 88 3.10 13.91 0.53
CA GLN A 88 2.68 14.37 1.86
C GLN A 88 1.23 14.88 1.93
N PRO A 89 0.69 15.61 0.94
CA PRO A 89 -0.70 16.09 0.99
C PRO A 89 -1.72 14.95 1.00
N ALA A 90 -1.53 13.94 0.13
CA ALA A 90 -2.40 12.77 0.06
C ALA A 90 -2.32 11.93 1.34
N VAL A 91 -1.10 11.72 1.85
CA VAL A 91 -0.85 11.00 3.10
C VAL A 91 -1.50 11.70 4.30
N SER A 92 -1.33 13.01 4.41
CA SER A 92 -1.79 13.79 5.56
C SER A 92 -3.31 13.83 5.69
N LYS A 93 -4.04 13.68 4.58
CA LYS A 93 -5.51 13.59 4.58
C LYS A 93 -6.02 12.43 5.43
N TYR A 94 -5.34 11.28 5.40
CA TYR A 94 -5.79 10.05 6.05
C TYR A 94 -4.93 9.61 7.24
N ARG A 95 -3.71 10.15 7.40
CA ARG A 95 -2.79 9.82 8.51
C ARG A 95 -3.49 9.82 9.89
N PRO A 96 -4.25 10.85 10.30
CA PRO A 96 -4.84 10.86 11.64
C PRO A 96 -5.83 9.71 11.90
N ILE A 97 -6.64 9.36 10.89
CA ILE A 97 -7.64 8.30 11.03
C ILE A 97 -7.00 6.91 10.98
N LEU A 98 -5.95 6.73 10.18
CA LEU A 98 -5.20 5.47 10.11
C LEU A 98 -4.47 5.19 11.43
N LEU A 99 -3.73 6.16 11.96
CA LEU A 99 -3.04 6.01 13.25
C LEU A 99 -4.02 5.73 14.40
N LYS A 100 -5.15 6.44 14.45
CA LYS A 100 -6.20 6.21 15.46
C LYS A 100 -6.82 4.81 15.36
N SER A 101 -6.86 4.23 14.16
CA SER A 101 -7.38 2.88 13.91
C SER A 101 -6.36 1.77 14.17
N GLY A 102 -5.18 2.11 14.71
CA GLY A 102 -4.17 1.13 15.12
C GLY A 102 -3.20 0.73 14.01
N PHE A 103 -3.08 1.54 12.96
CA PHE A 103 -1.98 1.41 12.01
C PHE A 103 -0.73 2.11 12.53
N THR A 104 0.43 1.61 12.15
CA THR A 104 1.74 2.25 12.32
C THR A 104 2.17 2.82 10.98
N GLU A 105 2.72 4.03 10.96
CA GLU A 105 3.25 4.66 9.75
C GLU A 105 4.74 4.34 9.60
N GLU A 106 5.12 3.83 8.43
CA GLU A 106 6.50 3.65 7.98
C GLU A 106 6.71 4.37 6.64
N THR A 107 7.96 4.67 6.32
CA THR A 107 8.34 5.18 5.01
C THR A 107 9.21 4.15 4.32
N GLU A 108 8.79 3.74 3.13
CA GLU A 108 9.59 2.92 2.23
C GLU A 108 10.27 3.79 1.19
N MET A 109 11.51 3.45 0.91
CA MET A 109 12.34 4.09 -0.10
C MET A 109 13.29 3.05 -0.64
N ASN A 110 13.25 2.85 -1.95
CA ASN A 110 14.21 2.06 -2.71
C ASN A 110 14.54 2.81 -4.01
N ASP A 111 15.27 2.16 -4.91
CA ASP A 111 15.71 2.77 -6.17
C ASP A 111 14.55 2.99 -7.17
N ASP A 112 13.38 2.43 -6.92
CA ASP A 112 12.22 2.49 -7.81
C ASP A 112 11.16 3.51 -7.34
N TYR A 113 10.91 3.59 -6.03
CA TYR A 113 9.84 4.42 -5.48
C TYR A 113 10.07 4.90 -4.04
N VAL A 114 9.24 5.86 -3.65
CA VAL A 114 9.03 6.26 -2.26
C VAL A 114 7.56 6.12 -1.91
N ALA A 115 7.27 5.50 -0.76
CA ALA A 115 5.90 5.33 -0.28
C ALA A 115 5.79 5.59 1.23
N ALA A 116 4.65 6.13 1.65
CA ALA A 116 4.20 6.05 3.04
C ALA A 116 3.35 4.78 3.18
N ARG A 117 3.73 3.90 4.11
CA ARG A 117 3.01 2.66 4.44
C ARG A 117 2.33 2.80 5.78
N PHE A 118 1.03 2.55 5.84
CA PHE A 118 0.30 2.38 7.09
C PHE A 118 0.04 0.90 7.29
N GLU A 119 0.66 0.30 8.30
CA GLU A 119 0.64 -1.15 8.52
C GLU A 119 -0.12 -1.53 9.77
N ARG A 120 -0.89 -2.62 9.68
CA ARG A 120 -1.55 -3.23 10.83
C ARG A 120 -1.52 -4.75 10.71
N SER A 121 -1.11 -5.41 11.79
CA SER A 121 -1.16 -6.87 11.88
C SER A 121 -2.60 -7.38 11.88
N VAL A 122 -2.84 -8.50 11.19
CA VAL A 122 -4.12 -9.18 11.11
C VAL A 122 -3.99 -10.66 11.44
N ASP A 123 -5.07 -11.23 11.97
CA ASP A 123 -5.15 -12.66 12.21
C ASP A 123 -5.67 -13.36 10.95
N LEU A 124 -4.80 -14.09 10.26
CA LEU A 124 -5.13 -14.85 9.05
C LEU A 124 -6.14 -15.99 9.30
N THR A 125 -6.32 -16.40 10.56
CA THR A 125 -7.32 -17.40 10.95
C THR A 125 -8.71 -16.80 11.19
N ASN A 126 -8.84 -15.48 11.11
CA ASN A 126 -10.10 -14.74 11.23
C ASN A 126 -10.44 -13.99 9.93
N PRO A 127 -10.96 -14.69 8.89
CA PRO A 127 -11.31 -14.07 7.61
C PRO A 127 -12.28 -12.90 7.74
N THR A 128 -13.26 -12.98 8.65
CA THR A 128 -14.25 -11.90 8.87
C THR A 128 -13.56 -10.62 9.34
N GLY A 129 -12.62 -10.73 10.29
CA GLY A 129 -11.87 -9.57 10.78
C GLY A 129 -11.00 -8.93 9.69
N VAL A 130 -10.37 -9.76 8.83
CA VAL A 130 -9.61 -9.27 7.68
C VAL A 130 -10.52 -8.56 6.68
N GLN A 131 -11.66 -9.17 6.33
CA GLN A 131 -12.63 -8.58 5.40
C GLN A 131 -13.21 -7.26 5.93
N ASP A 132 -13.51 -7.19 7.22
CA ASP A 132 -13.99 -5.96 7.88
C ASP A 132 -12.94 -4.84 7.78
N LEU A 133 -11.67 -5.16 8.00
CA LEU A 133 -10.58 -4.19 7.89
C LEU A 133 -10.37 -3.73 6.44
N ILE A 134 -10.40 -4.65 5.47
CA ILE A 134 -10.32 -4.29 4.04
C ILE A 134 -11.48 -3.36 3.66
N ARG A 135 -12.72 -3.71 4.01
CA ARG A 135 -13.90 -2.85 3.77
C ARG A 135 -13.76 -1.48 4.42
N TRP A 136 -13.19 -1.44 5.63
CA TRP A 136 -12.94 -0.17 6.32
C TRP A 136 -11.92 0.69 5.56
N CYS A 137 -10.82 0.11 5.05
CA CYS A 137 -9.83 0.84 4.26
C CYS A 137 -10.44 1.38 2.96
N VAL A 138 -11.18 0.55 2.22
CA VAL A 138 -11.90 0.94 1.00
C VAL A 138 -12.88 2.08 1.29
N LYS A 139 -13.65 2.02 2.38
CA LYS A 139 -14.60 3.08 2.75
C LYS A 139 -13.92 4.36 3.23
N THR A 140 -12.78 4.25 3.90
CA THR A 140 -12.11 5.39 4.54
C THR A 140 -11.26 6.17 3.53
N ILE A 141 -10.60 5.46 2.62
CA ILE A 141 -9.67 6.03 1.64
C ILE A 141 -10.28 6.06 0.24
N GLY A 142 -10.85 4.93 -0.20
CA GLY A 142 -11.34 4.74 -1.58
C GLY A 142 -12.68 5.39 -1.90
N ALA A 143 -13.43 5.85 -0.89
CA ALA A 143 -14.64 6.64 -1.12
C ALA A 143 -14.25 8.09 -1.45
N ALA A 144 -14.20 8.41 -2.74
CA ALA A 144 -14.09 9.78 -3.22
C ALA A 144 -15.13 10.67 -2.50
N ARG A 145 -14.64 11.69 -1.79
CA ARG A 145 -15.46 12.80 -1.28
C ARG A 145 -15.03 14.07 -1.97
#